data_AF-A0A447U2D7-F1
#
_entry.id   AF-A0A447U2D7-F1
#
_cell.length_a   1.000
_cell.length_b   1.000
_cell.length_c   1.000
_cell.angle_alpha   90.00
_cell.angle_beta   90.00
_cell.angle_gamma   90.00
#
_symmetry.space_group_name_H-M   'P 1'
#
loop_
_entity.id
_entity.type
_entity.pdbx_description
1 polymer ?
#
loop_
_entity_poly.entity_id
_entity_poly.type
_entity_poly.pdbx_seq_one_letter_code
_entity_poly.pdbx_strand_id
1 'polypeptide(L)' 'MASWVNLLNFYGDGLDSLPLADRATIANMSPEYGATCGFFPIDAITLEYMRLSGRSDDLVELV' A
#
# COMPACT_ATOMS: atom_id res chain seq x y z
N MET A 1 -5.05 12.28 -27.37
CA MET A 1 -4.16 11.25 -26.80
C MET A 1 -4.74 10.88 -25.44
N ALA A 2 -5.46 9.77 -25.33
CA ALA A 2 -6.03 9.34 -24.05
C ALA A 2 -4.89 8.73 -23.20
N SER A 3 -4.54 9.39 -22.10
CA SER A 3 -3.69 8.80 -21.08
C SER A 3 -4.50 7.71 -20.37
N TRP A 4 -4.30 6.45 -20.75
CA TRP A 4 -4.86 5.32 -20.02
C TRP A 4 -4.26 5.32 -18.61
N VAL A 5 -5.12 5.33 -17.58
CA VAL A 5 -4.70 5.18 -16.18
C VAL A 5 -4.00 3.84 -16.04
N ASN A 6 -2.75 3.84 -15.58
CA ASN A 6 -1.95 2.64 -15.37
C ASN A 6 -1.71 2.43 -13.87
N LEU A 7 -2.07 1.26 -13.36
CA LEU A 7 -1.91 0.90 -11.95
C LEU A 7 -0.82 -0.17 -11.81
N LEU A 8 0.12 0.04 -10.91
CA LEU A 8 1.16 -0.92 -10.58
C LEU A 8 0.77 -1.68 -9.31
N ASN A 9 0.48 -2.98 -9.43
CA ASN A 9 0.12 -3.84 -8.28
C ASN A 9 1.33 -4.62 -7.80
N PHE A 10 1.65 -4.51 -6.51
CA PHE A 10 2.71 -5.27 -5.86
C PHE A 10 2.15 -6.55 -5.22
N TYR A 11 2.80 -7.69 -5.47
CA TYR A 11 2.41 -9.00 -4.95
C TYR A 11 3.63 -9.92 -4.77
N GLY A 12 3.43 -11.02 -4.03
CA GLY A 12 4.42 -12.06 -3.79
C GLY A 12 4.95 -12.07 -2.36
N ASP A 13 5.57 -13.19 -1.98
CA ASP A 13 5.97 -13.52 -0.60
C ASP A 13 6.95 -12.52 0.02
N GLY A 14 7.66 -11.73 -0.81
CA GLY A 14 8.54 -10.66 -0.33
C GLY A 14 7.81 -9.55 0.42
N LEU A 15 6.51 -9.35 0.17
CA LEU A 15 5.71 -8.32 0.84
C LEU A 15 5.53 -8.60 2.34
N ASP A 16 5.46 -9.87 2.75
CA ASP A 16 5.19 -10.27 4.14
C ASP A 16 6.26 -9.79 5.12
N SER A 17 7.47 -9.53 4.62
CA SER A 17 8.59 -9.03 5.40
C SER A 17 8.82 -7.52 5.27
N LEU A 18 8.10 -6.85 4.35
CA LEU A 18 8.34 -5.47 3.99
C LEU A 18 7.54 -4.51 4.90
N PRO A 19 8.21 -3.66 5.70
CA PRO A 19 7.53 -2.69 6.55
C PRO A 19 6.63 -1.72 5.76
N LEU A 20 5.56 -1.25 6.38
CA LEU A 20 4.60 -0.34 5.72
C LEU A 20 5.27 0.97 5.25
N ALA A 21 6.26 1.48 5.98
CA ALA A 21 7.00 2.69 5.57
C ALA A 21 7.77 2.50 4.25
N ASP A 22 8.33 1.32 4.02
CA ASP A 22 9.05 1.00 2.78
C ASP A 22 8.06 0.85 1.62
N ARG A 23 6.91 0.21 1.86
CA ARG A 23 5.80 0.15 0.90
C ARG A 23 5.34 1.55 0.49
N ALA A 24 5.15 2.44 1.45
CA ALA A 24 4.77 3.84 1.20
C ALA A 24 5.85 4.59 0.40
N THR A 25 7.13 4.34 0.68
CA THR A 25 8.24 4.93 -0.07
C THR A 25 8.23 4.47 -1.54
N ILE A 26 8.04 3.18 -1.79
CA ILE A 26 7.96 2.61 -3.14
C ILE A 26 6.72 3.15 -3.88
N ALA A 27 5.57 3.18 -3.22
CA ALA A 27 4.33 3.70 -3.80
C ALA A 27 4.42 5.20 -4.11
N ASN A 28 5.11 5.98 -3.28
CA ASN A 28 5.37 7.41 -3.54
C ASN A 28 6.19 7.63 -4.82
N MET A 29 6.99 6.65 -5.24
CA MET A 29 7.76 6.69 -6.49
C MET A 29 6.95 6.29 -7.75
N SER A 30 5.62 6.17 -7.66
CA SER A 30 4.78 5.81 -8.82
C SER A 30 4.99 6.72 -10.04
N PRO A 31 5.11 8.06 -9.90
CA PRO A 31 5.38 8.95 -11.03
C PRO A 31 6.67 8.62 -11.79
N GLU A 32 7.71 8.19 -11.09
CA GLU A 32 9.03 7.88 -11.63
C GLU A 32 9.01 6.63 -12.54
N TYR A 33 8.05 5.72 -12.32
CA TYR A 33 7.85 4.53 -13.15
C TYR A 33 6.80 4.73 -14.26
N GLY A 34 6.25 5.94 -14.39
CA GLY A 34 5.17 6.24 -15.34
C GLY A 34 3.83 5.59 -14.98
N ALA A 35 3.64 5.19 -13.72
CA ALA A 35 2.37 4.68 -13.21
C ALA A 35 1.53 5.82 -12.63
N THR A 36 0.20 5.69 -12.74
CA THR A 36 -0.74 6.61 -12.10
C THR A 36 -0.78 6.40 -10.59
N CYS A 37 -0.65 5.15 -10.13
CA CYS A 37 -0.62 4.79 -8.72
C CYS A 37 0.08 3.43 -8.51
N GLY A 38 0.71 3.27 -7.35
CA GLY A 38 1.32 2.03 -6.87
C GLY A 38 0.49 1.49 -5.72
N PHE A 39 0.02 0.26 -5.87
CA PHE A 39 -0.93 -0.37 -4.96
C PHE A 39 -0.31 -1.58 -4.26
N PHE A 40 -0.30 -1.53 -2.94
CA PHE A 40 0.02 -2.67 -2.08
C PHE A 40 -1.27 -3.20 -1.45
N PRO A 41 -1.51 -4.52 -1.44
CA PRO A 41 -2.67 -5.09 -0.79
C PRO A 41 -2.65 -4.84 0.72
N ILE A 42 -3.85 -4.74 1.31
CA ILE A 42 -4.03 -4.67 2.77
C ILE A 42 -3.72 -6.06 3.35
N ASP A 43 -2.95 -6.09 4.41
CA ASP A 43 -2.54 -7.28 5.14
C ASP A 43 -2.41 -7.01 6.64
N ALA A 44 -1.94 -8.01 7.40
CA ALA A 44 -1.77 -7.89 8.85
C ALA A 44 -0.84 -6.74 9.26
N ILE A 45 0.22 -6.47 8.49
CA ILE A 45 1.14 -5.34 8.72
C ILE A 45 0.39 -4.01 8.58
N THR A 46 -0.49 -3.91 7.59
CA THR A 46 -1.32 -2.72 7.35
C THR A 46 -2.31 -2.50 8.50
N LEU A 47 -3.00 -3.54 8.94
CA LEU A 47 -3.95 -3.46 10.07
C LEU A 47 -3.23 -3.09 11.38
N GLU A 48 -2.05 -3.66 11.62
CA GLU A 48 -1.26 -3.33 12.80
C GLU A 48 -0.79 -1.88 12.78
N TYR A 49 -0.35 -1.38 11.62
CA TYR A 49 -0.02 0.04 11.47
C TYR A 49 -1.22 0.96 11.71
N MET A 50 -2.43 0.55 11.32
CA MET A 50 -3.65 1.31 11.63
C MET A 50 -3.86 1.43 13.14
N ARG A 51 -3.71 0.33 13.90
CA ARG A 51 -3.77 0.35 15.37
C ARG A 51 -2.69 1.24 15.97
N LEU A 52 -1.43 1.05 15.55
CA LEU A 52 -0.28 1.83 16.03
C LEU A 52 -0.42 3.33 15.79
N SER A 53 -1.07 3.71 14.68
CA SER A 53 -1.33 5.11 14.32
C SER A 53 -2.63 5.68 14.92
N GLY A 54 -3.24 4.97 15.89
CA GLY A 54 -4.33 5.47 16.71
C GLY A 54 -5.74 5.28 16.12
N ARG A 55 -5.93 4.39 15.13
CA ARG A 55 -7.28 4.03 14.67
C ARG A 55 -7.91 3.09 15.71
N SER A 56 -9.20 3.26 15.96
CA SER A 56 -9.94 2.41 16.91
C SER A 56 -10.07 0.98 16.38
N ASP A 57 -10.13 0.02 17.29
CA ASP A 57 -10.32 -1.39 16.92
C ASP A 57 -11.62 -1.60 16.13
N ASP A 58 -12.71 -0.94 16.52
CA ASP A 58 -13.98 -0.93 15.76
C ASP A 58 -13.81 -0.52 14.29
N LEU A 59 -12.88 0.40 14.00
CA LEU A 59 -12.61 0.83 12.63
C LEU A 59 -11.72 -0.17 11.89
N VAL A 60 -10.73 -0.75 12.58
CA VAL A 60 -9.82 -1.74 12.00
C VAL A 60 -10.57 -3.04 11.68
N GLU A 61 -11.58 -3.41 12.45
CA GLU A 61 -12.44 -4.59 12.21
C GLU A 61 -13.35 -4.47 10.99
N LEU A 62 -13.58 -3.25 10.47
CA LEU A 62 -14.39 -3.01 9.27
C LEU A 62 -13.62 -3.17 7.95
N VAL A 63 -12.30 -3.37 8.02
CA VAL A 63 -11.38 -3.44 6.88
C VAL A 63 -11.03 -4.89 6.57
#